data_AF-A0A093W0C7-F1
#
_entry.id   AF-A0A093W0C7-F1
#
_cell.length_a   1.000
_cell.length_b   1.000
_cell.length_c   1.000
_cell.angle_alpha   90.00
_cell.angle_beta   90.00
_cell.angle_gamma   90.00
#
_symmetry.space_group_name_H-M   'P 1'
#
loop_
_entity.id
_entity.type
_entity.pdbx_description
1 polymer ?
#
loop_
_entity_poly.entity_id
_entity_poly.type
_entity_poly.pdbx_seq_one_letter_code
_entity_poly.pdbx_strand_id
1 'polypeptide(L)'
;MNKVVLIGRLTKDPEVKFTQENRKAVTKITLAVDKYNSKSGQKEADFVPIVVWDKQAESIGNYMKKGSQIAISGRIQTRNYEEKDGTKRYVTEVIASEVQFLSRVNNVNSEDNESK
;
A
#
# COMPACT_ATOMS: atom_id res chain seq x y z
N MET A 1 23.17 4.26 -1.51
CA MET A 1 22.01 4.38 -0.58
C MET A 1 20.73 4.14 -1.37
N ASN A 2 19.88 3.19 -0.97
CA ASN A 2 18.57 2.91 -1.60
C ASN A 2 17.47 3.17 -0.56
N LYS A 3 16.69 4.23 -0.76
CA LYS A 3 15.65 4.68 0.17
C LYS A 3 14.46 5.22 -0.61
N VAL A 4 13.27 4.80 -0.24
CA VAL A 4 11.97 5.23 -0.79
C VAL A 4 11.13 5.72 0.37
N VAL A 5 10.45 6.86 0.20
CA VAL A 5 9.45 7.37 1.13
C VAL A 5 8.25 7.82 0.31
N LEU A 6 7.08 7.26 0.57
CA LEU A 6 5.86 7.56 -0.16
C LEU A 6 4.71 7.80 0.81
N ILE A 7 3.81 8.70 0.44
CA ILE A 7 2.49 8.85 1.04
C ILE A 7 1.46 8.67 -0.05
N GLY A 8 0.43 7.89 0.22
CA GLY A 8 -0.63 7.66 -0.74
C GLY A 8 -1.78 6.86 -0.16
N ARG A 9 -2.67 6.39 -1.02
CA ARG A 9 -3.89 5.67 -0.63
C ARG A 9 -3.91 4.25 -1.16
N LEU A 10 -4.43 3.32 -0.35
CA LEU A 10 -4.65 1.94 -0.78
C LEU A 10 -5.67 1.89 -1.91
N THR A 11 -5.34 1.24 -3.03
CA THR A 11 -6.26 1.12 -4.17
C THR A 11 -7.35 0.06 -3.97
N LYS A 12 -7.13 -0.87 -3.04
CA LYS A 12 -8.00 -2.00 -2.70
C LYS A 12 -7.80 -2.40 -1.24
N ASP A 13 -8.68 -3.26 -0.75
CA ASP A 13 -8.54 -3.82 0.60
C ASP A 13 -7.27 -4.69 0.68
N PRO A 14 -6.46 -4.54 1.74
CA PRO A 14 -5.27 -5.35 1.93
C PRO A 14 -5.64 -6.78 2.35
N GLU A 15 -4.99 -7.76 1.75
CA GLU A 15 -5.15 -9.16 2.09
C GLU A 15 -3.84 -9.67 2.73
N VAL A 16 -3.92 -10.19 3.95
CA VAL A 16 -2.76 -10.83 4.62
C VAL A 16 -2.62 -12.25 4.10
N LYS A 17 -1.44 -12.57 3.59
CA LYS A 17 -1.06 -13.93 3.19
C LYS A 17 0.08 -14.41 4.07
N PHE A 18 0.26 -15.72 4.13
CA PHE A 18 1.39 -16.33 4.81
C PHE A 18 2.23 -17.08 3.78
N THR A 19 3.54 -16.92 3.85
CA THR A 19 4.47 -17.71 3.03
C THR A 19 4.42 -19.18 3.42
N GLN A 20 4.67 -20.07 2.46
CA GLN A 20 4.63 -21.51 2.67
C GLN A 20 5.81 -22.01 3.51
N GLU A 21 7.01 -21.46 3.28
CA GLU A 21 8.26 -21.97 3.86
C GLU A 21 8.41 -21.66 5.35
N ASN A 22 8.11 -20.41 5.75
CA ASN A 22 8.39 -19.92 7.11
C ASN A 22 7.18 -19.26 7.78
N ARG A 23 5.97 -19.41 7.20
CA ARG A 23 4.71 -18.89 7.76
C ARG A 23 4.78 -17.38 8.10
N LYS A 24 5.61 -16.62 7.38
CA LYS A 24 5.71 -15.17 7.57
C LYS A 24 4.53 -14.47 6.92
N ALA A 25 3.96 -13.52 7.65
CA ALA A 25 2.91 -12.66 7.12
C ALA A 25 3.47 -11.77 6.00
N VAL A 26 2.71 -11.64 4.92
CA VAL A 26 3.01 -10.78 3.78
C VAL A 26 1.73 -10.15 3.26
N THR A 27 1.78 -8.84 3.03
CA THR A 27 0.67 -8.09 2.42
C THR A 27 1.22 -7.33 1.23
N LYS A 28 0.67 -7.62 0.05
CA LYS A 28 0.98 -6.92 -1.19
C LYS A 28 -0.10 -5.90 -1.46
N ILE A 29 0.28 -4.63 -1.47
CA ILE A 29 -0.62 -3.51 -1.70
C ILE A 29 -0.17 -2.73 -2.92
N THR A 30 -1.08 -1.93 -3.46
CA THR A 30 -0.77 -0.91 -4.45
C THR A 30 -1.15 0.43 -3.86
N LEU A 31 -0.19 1.35 -3.84
CA LEU A 31 -0.37 2.69 -3.31
C LEU A 31 -0.57 3.65 -4.48
N ALA A 32 -1.70 4.34 -4.51
CA ALA A 32 -1.91 5.48 -5.39
C ALA A 32 -1.21 6.69 -4.76
N VAL A 33 -0.19 7.20 -5.43
CA VAL A 33 0.62 8.35 -5.01
C VAL A 33 0.29 9.52 -5.92
N ASP A 34 -0.17 10.62 -5.33
CA ASP A 34 -0.58 11.80 -6.10
C ASP A 34 0.62 12.37 -6.88
N LYS A 35 0.40 12.65 -8.16
CA LYS A 35 1.36 13.28 -9.06
C LYS A 35 0.87 14.67 -9.44
N TYR A 36 1.67 15.68 -9.15
CA TYR A 36 1.36 17.05 -9.54
C TYR A 36 1.70 17.27 -11.02
N ASN A 37 0.68 17.46 -11.86
CA ASN A 37 0.86 17.88 -13.25
C ASN A 37 0.65 19.40 -13.37
N SER A 38 1.74 20.15 -13.46
CA SER A 38 1.73 21.61 -13.56
C SER A 38 1.23 22.15 -14.90
N LYS A 39 1.14 21.33 -15.94
CA LYS A 39 0.78 21.76 -17.30
C LYS A 39 -0.70 21.58 -17.61
N SER A 40 -1.32 20.50 -17.14
CA SER A 40 -2.74 20.19 -17.42
C SER A 40 -3.70 20.61 -16.30
N GLY A 41 -3.20 20.85 -15.09
CA GLY A 41 -4.04 21.07 -13.91
C GLY A 41 -4.85 19.84 -13.49
N GLN A 42 -4.65 18.70 -14.15
CA GLN A 42 -5.33 17.44 -13.81
C GLN A 42 -4.60 16.71 -12.70
N LYS A 43 -5.37 16.09 -11.79
CA LYS A 43 -4.84 15.21 -10.76
C LYS A 43 -4.52 13.85 -11.39
N GLU A 44 -3.24 13.51 -11.43
CA GLU A 44 -2.75 12.19 -11.82
C GLU A 44 -2.26 11.43 -10.60
N ALA A 45 -2.10 10.11 -10.72
CA ALA A 45 -1.48 9.29 -9.68
C ALA A 45 -0.59 8.20 -10.28
N ASP A 46 0.53 7.94 -9.61
CA ASP A 46 1.36 6.77 -9.85
C ASP A 46 0.88 5.61 -8.97
N PHE A 47 0.88 4.41 -9.52
CA PHE A 47 0.43 3.20 -8.82
C PHE A 47 1.63 2.34 -8.47
N VAL A 48 2.08 2.44 -7.21
CA VAL A 48 3.33 1.81 -6.78
C VAL A 48 3.03 0.49 -6.04
N PRO A 49 3.53 -0.66 -6.52
CA PRO A 49 3.45 -1.91 -5.80
C PRO A 49 4.35 -1.88 -4.55
N ILE A 50 3.78 -2.20 -3.39
CA ILE A 50 4.49 -2.27 -2.11
C ILE A 50 4.32 -3.68 -1.52
N VAL A 51 5.40 -4.25 -1.00
CA VAL A 51 5.39 -5.48 -0.21
C VAL A 51 5.73 -5.16 1.23
N VAL A 52 4.85 -5.56 2.14
CA VAL A 52 5.00 -5.39 3.58
C VAL A 52 5.07 -6.77 4.23
N TRP A 53 5.92 -6.92 5.24
CA TRP A 53 6.21 -8.19 5.89
C TRP A 53 5.90 -8.16 7.39
N ASP A 54 5.76 -9.37 7.96
CA ASP A 54 5.68 -9.64 9.39
C ASP A 54 4.58 -8.82 10.09
N LYS A 55 4.84 -8.29 11.28
CA LYS A 55 3.86 -7.57 12.10
C LYS A 55 3.20 -6.38 11.38
N GLN A 56 3.93 -5.71 10.49
CA GLN A 56 3.39 -4.59 9.72
C GLN A 56 2.41 -5.06 8.65
N ALA A 57 2.64 -6.23 8.05
CA ALA A 57 1.70 -6.85 7.11
C ALA A 57 0.36 -7.15 7.79
N GLU A 58 0.40 -7.80 8.96
CA GLU A 58 -0.79 -8.10 9.77
C GLU A 58 -1.51 -6.82 10.17
N SER A 59 -0.77 -5.80 10.61
CA SER A 59 -1.35 -4.51 11.02
C SER A 59 -2.10 -3.83 9.87
N ILE A 60 -1.53 -3.83 8.66
CA ILE A 60 -2.22 -3.25 7.50
C ILE A 60 -3.51 -4.01 7.19
N GLY A 61 -3.46 -5.35 7.18
CA GLY A 61 -4.62 -6.18 6.88
C GLY A 61 -5.75 -6.03 7.89
N ASN A 62 -5.43 -5.82 9.17
CA ASN A 62 -6.42 -5.73 10.24
C ASN A 62 -7.04 -4.34 10.38
N TYR A 63 -6.30 -3.28 10.06
CA TYR A 63 -6.70 -1.91 10.40
C TYR A 63 -6.96 -1.00 9.20
N MET A 64 -6.55 -1.41 7.99
CA MET A 64 -6.66 -0.57 6.81
C MET A 64 -7.62 -1.18 5.79
N LYS A 65 -8.30 -0.30 5.05
CA LYS A 65 -9.19 -0.64 3.93
C LYS A 65 -8.87 0.18 2.69
N LYS A 66 -9.46 -0.15 1.56
CA LYS A 66 -9.42 0.64 0.32
C LYS A 66 -9.65 2.13 0.63
N GLY A 67 -8.83 2.99 0.01
CA GLY A 67 -8.87 4.44 0.17
C GLY A 67 -8.14 4.96 1.41
N SER A 68 -7.72 4.09 2.34
CA SER A 68 -7.00 4.54 3.53
C SER A 68 -5.63 5.13 3.17
N GLN A 69 -5.26 6.22 3.84
CA GLN A 69 -3.99 6.89 3.62
C GLN A 69 -2.90 6.36 4.56
N ILE A 70 -1.75 6.02 3.99
CA ILE A 70 -0.58 5.54 4.72
C ILE A 70 0.69 6.24 4.23
N ALA A 71 1.67 6.38 5.11
CA ALA A 71 3.06 6.64 4.74
C ALA A 71 3.83 5.33 4.80
N ILE A 72 4.77 5.15 3.88
CA ILE A 72 5.70 4.02 3.88
C ILE A 72 7.12 4.53 3.69
N SER A 73 8.07 3.89 4.37
CA SER A 73 9.49 4.02 4.08
C SER A 73 10.08 2.64 3.76
N GLY A 74 11.03 2.57 2.83
CA GLY A 74 11.55 1.29 2.37
C GLY A 74 12.63 1.42 1.30
N ARG A 75 12.73 0.39 0.45
CA ARG A 75 13.69 0.32 -0.65
C ARG A 75 13.04 -0.21 -1.92
N ILE A 76 13.50 0.24 -3.09
CA ILE A 76 13.12 -0.38 -4.37
C ILE A 76 13.83 -1.74 -4.48
N GLN A 77 13.11 -2.74 -4.95
CA GLN A 77 13.62 -4.05 -5.32
C GLN A 77 13.02 -4.46 -6.66
N THR A 78 13.88 -4.88 -7.58
CA THR A 78 13.45 -5.50 -8.83
C THR A 78 13.71 -7.00 -8.74
N ARG A 79 12.69 -7.80 -9.01
CA ARG A 79 12.82 -9.24 -9.17
C ARG A 79 12.37 -9.65 -10.56
N ASN A 80 12.75 -10.84 -10.97
CA ASN A 80 12.24 -11.46 -12.19
C ASN A 80 11.64 -12.82 -11.89
N TYR A 81 10.71 -13.24 -12.73
CA TYR A 81 10.17 -14.59 -12.74
C TYR A 81 9.88 -14.99 -14.19
N GLU A 82 9.87 -16.28 -14.45
CA GLU A 82 9.54 -16.83 -15.76
C GLU A 82 8.03 -17.11 -15.81
N GLU A 83 7.37 -16.64 -16.85
CA GLU A 83 5.98 -17.00 -17.13
C GLU A 83 5.90 -18.40 -17.74
N LYS A 84 4.69 -18.97 -17.79
CA LYS A 84 4.47 -20.35 -18.28
C LYS A 84 4.89 -20.55 -19.74
N ASP A 85 5.00 -19.47 -20.49
CA ASP A 85 5.42 -19.41 -21.89
C ASP A 85 6.96 -19.28 -22.06
N GLY A 86 7.73 -19.23 -20.97
CA GLY A 86 9.19 -19.00 -20.98
C GLY A 86 9.59 -17.53 -21.00
N THR A 87 8.64 -16.59 -20.99
CA THR A 87 8.96 -15.16 -21.01
C THR A 87 9.43 -14.69 -19.63
N LYS A 88 10.61 -14.06 -19.57
CA LYS A 88 11.13 -13.45 -18.34
C LYS A 88 10.44 -12.11 -18.06
N ARG A 89 9.67 -12.03 -16.98
CA ARG A 89 9.04 -10.79 -16.49
C ARG A 89 9.87 -10.15 -15.40
N TYR A 90 9.94 -8.82 -15.42
CA TYR A 90 10.54 -8.02 -14.36
C TYR A 90 9.45 -7.28 -13.58
N VAL A 91 9.57 -7.29 -12.25
CA VAL A 91 8.67 -6.57 -11.34
C VAL A 91 9.51 -5.66 -10.47
N THR A 92 9.23 -4.37 -10.54
CA THR A 92 9.79 -3.37 -9.64
C THR A 92 8.76 -3.05 -8.55
N GLU A 93 9.14 -3.27 -7.30
CA GLU A 93 8.29 -3.07 -6.13
C GLU A 93 9.08 -2.41 -5.00
N VAL A 94 8.37 -1.81 -4.05
CA VAL A 94 8.99 -1.26 -2.84
C VAL A 94 8.83 -2.26 -1.71
N ILE A 95 9.94 -2.63 -1.06
CA ILE A 95 9.90 -3.42 0.17
C ILE A 95 9.82 -2.44 1.35
N ALA A 96 8.66 -2.39 2.00
CA ALA A 96 8.44 -1.51 3.14
C ALA A 96 9.25 -1.99 4.34
N SER A 97 9.95 -1.05 4.97
CA SER A 97 10.65 -1.23 6.26
C SER A 97 9.84 -0.63 7.39
N GLU A 98 9.07 0.42 7.12
CA GLU A 98 8.17 1.07 8.07
C GLU A 98 6.89 1.51 7.37
N VAL A 99 5.77 1.44 8.08
CA VAL A 99 4.44 1.86 7.64
C VAL A 99 3.80 2.65 8.76
N GLN A 100 3.35 3.86 8.43
CA GLN A 100 2.62 4.74 9.34
C GLN A 100 1.20 4.96 8.81
N PHE A 101 0.21 4.80 9.68
CA PHE A 101 -1.18 5.03 9.33
C PHE A 101 -1.50 6.52 9.51
N LEU A 102 -1.97 7.18 8.44
CA LEU A 102 -2.19 8.63 8.45
C LEU A 102 -3.67 9.00 8.59
N SER A 103 -4.57 8.03 8.69
CA SER A 103 -6.00 8.26 8.86
C SER A 103 -6.56 7.36 9.95
N ARG A 104 -7.00 7.96 11.07
CA ARG A 104 -8.15 7.42 11.79
C ARG A 104 -9.37 7.82 10.98
N VAL A 105 -10.16 6.86 10.52
CA VAL A 105 -11.56 7.18 10.20
C VAL A 105 -12.16 7.69 11.50
N ASN A 106 -12.41 8.99 11.59
CA ASN A 106 -13.27 9.51 12.64
C ASN A 106 -14.64 8.87 12.40
N ASN A 107 -15.00 7.87 13.20
CA ASN A 107 -16.40 7.60 13.49
C ASN A 107 -16.92 8.84 14.23
N VAL A 108 -17.23 9.89 13.48
CA VAL A 108 -18.20 10.88 13.96
C VAL A 108 -19.52 10.14 13.83
N ASN A 109 -19.97 9.56 14.94
CA ASN A 109 -21.38 9.21 15.10
C ASN A 109 -22.16 10.50 14.85
N SER A 110 -22.77 10.63 13.68
CA SER A 110 -23.90 11.52 13.46
C SER A 110 -25.07 10.90 14.23
N GLU A 111 -25.11 11.12 15.54
CA GLU A 111 -26.33 10.97 16.31
C GLU A 111 -27.28 12.08 15.86
N ASP A 112 -28.37 11.65 15.23
CA ASP A 112 -29.55 12.43 14.92
C ASP A 112 -29.97 13.26 16.14
N ASN A 113 -29.85 14.58 16.04
CA ASN A 113 -30.58 15.50 16.91
C ASN A 113 -31.77 16.06 16.13
N GLU A 114 -32.74 15.19 15.86
CA GLU A 114 -34.13 15.60 15.64
C GLU A 114 -34.82 15.62 17.01
N SER A 115 -34.86 16.79 17.65
CA SER A 115 -35.94 17.21 18.58
C SER A 115 -35.61 18.53 19.28
N LYS A 116 -36.20 19.62 18.77
CA LYS A 116 -37.10 20.53 19.52
C LYS A 116 -37.63 21.63 18.62
#